data_AF-A0A6S6VYF2-F1
#
_entry.id   AF-A0A6S6VYF2-F1
#
_cell.length_a   1.000
_cell.length_b   1.000
_cell.length_c   1.000
_cell.angle_alpha   90.00
_cell.angle_beta   90.00
_cell.angle_gamma   90.00
#
_symmetry.space_group_name_H-M   'P 1'
#
loop_
_entity.id
_entity.type
_entity.pdbx_description
1 polymer ?
#
loop_
_entity_poly.entity_id
_entity_poly.type
_entity_poly.pdbx_seq_one_letter_code
_entity_poly.pdbx_strand_id
1 'polypeptide(L)'
;MNSPALSMTSDMTDEELDKYFASCVPLSNLPTPPPAKEPTPARPCTPSSPQTSQASTQSYDIIPPQNEVYAIHLANLVPLNVSTHRPHPSVIQGFLDRAELPEEIVAFSACVLDALTNRFATTWRDALAPADQTNDLNDFRRLDPRQTLHVSPDVVVLAALSLAHGFLVDRMRSSRHWSIKESRGAFTVREIEATKRAILQDMDYGLSRISNDRVQRRLRNMQRANKAPVQTWTPSTTLPKDRRRNVSLSLQGAAVWQFGMQTPEPSP
;
A
#
# COMPACT_ATOMS: atom_id res chain seq x y z
N MET A 1 10.16 -44.05 -11.97
CA MET A 1 9.80 -44.96 -10.86
C MET A 1 11.06 -45.77 -10.59
N ASN A 2 11.86 -45.56 -9.53
CA ASN A 2 11.58 -45.14 -8.16
C ASN A 2 12.76 -44.34 -7.58
N SER A 3 12.45 -43.26 -6.85
CA SER A 3 13.40 -42.61 -5.94
C SER A 3 13.36 -43.35 -4.60
N PRO A 4 14.50 -43.75 -4.00
CA PRO A 4 14.52 -44.24 -2.63
C PRO A 4 14.75 -43.05 -1.70
N ALA A 5 13.67 -42.36 -1.36
CA ALA A 5 13.62 -41.55 -0.16
C ALA A 5 12.84 -42.35 0.90
N LEU A 6 13.36 -42.36 2.13
CA LEU A 6 12.69 -42.78 3.36
C LEU A 6 12.59 -44.30 3.62
N SER A 7 13.73 -44.91 3.92
CA SER A 7 13.77 -46.08 4.81
C SER A 7 14.90 -45.89 5.82
N MET A 8 14.65 -45.08 6.84
CA MET A 8 15.52 -44.96 8.01
C MET A 8 14.84 -45.57 9.23
N THR A 9 14.76 -46.90 9.22
CA THR A 9 14.79 -47.68 10.46
C THR A 9 16.25 -48.06 10.68
N SER A 10 17.02 -47.11 11.21
CA SER A 10 18.44 -47.33 11.44
C SER A 10 18.62 -47.83 12.87
N ASP A 11 18.69 -49.14 13.00
CA ASP A 11 19.17 -49.85 14.21
C ASP A 11 20.69 -49.67 14.29
N MET A 12 21.15 -48.41 14.37
CA MET A 12 22.57 -48.09 14.59
C MET A 12 22.81 -48.17 16.09
N THR A 13 23.82 -48.96 16.46
CA THR A 13 24.35 -48.94 17.82
C THR A 13 24.95 -47.57 18.13
N ASP A 14 24.93 -47.15 19.40
CA ASP A 14 25.46 -45.85 19.82
C ASP A 14 26.92 -45.67 19.40
N GLU A 15 27.72 -46.75 19.37
CA GLU A 15 29.10 -46.72 18.90
C GLU A 15 29.23 -46.43 17.40
N GLU A 16 28.27 -46.89 16.60
CA GLU A 16 28.23 -46.64 15.15
C GLU A 16 27.78 -45.21 14.84
N LEU A 17 26.86 -44.69 15.67
CA LEU A 17 26.41 -43.31 15.64
C LEU A 17 27.53 -42.32 16.02
N ASP A 18 28.29 -42.64 17.08
CA ASP A 18 29.45 -41.82 17.49
C ASP A 18 30.54 -41.80 16.42
N LYS A 19 30.76 -42.93 15.74
CA LYS A 19 31.70 -43.01 14.61
C LYS A 19 31.24 -42.18 13.40
N TYR A 20 29.93 -42.12 13.16
CA TYR A 20 29.35 -41.23 12.14
C TYR A 20 29.56 -39.76 12.51
N PHE A 21 29.29 -39.35 13.76
CA PHE A 21 29.57 -37.98 14.21
C PHE A 21 31.05 -37.63 14.17
N ALA A 22 31.95 -38.57 14.48
CA ALA A 22 33.39 -38.37 14.36
C ALA A 22 33.87 -38.19 12.91
N SER A 23 33.10 -38.68 11.92
CA SER A 23 33.39 -38.50 10.50
C SER A 23 32.87 -37.18 9.92
N CYS A 24 32.02 -36.45 10.67
CA CYS A 24 31.56 -35.13 10.29
C CYS A 24 32.70 -34.11 10.47
N VAL A 25 33.42 -33.83 9.37
CA VAL A 25 34.42 -32.76 9.33
C VAL A 25 33.72 -31.40 9.58
N PRO A 26 34.22 -30.56 10.50
CA PRO A 26 33.65 -29.24 10.72
C PRO A 26 33.72 -28.43 9.42
N LEU A 27 32.57 -28.02 8.87
CA LEU A 27 32.47 -27.14 7.70
C LEU A 27 32.83 -25.67 8.03
N SER A 28 33.81 -25.44 8.91
CA SER A 28 34.24 -24.11 9.32
C SER A 28 35.66 -23.82 8.84
N ASN A 29 35.79 -23.54 7.54
CA ASN A 29 36.88 -22.71 7.00
C ASN A 29 36.41 -21.25 6.82
N LEU A 30 35.39 -20.81 7.56
CA LEU A 30 35.05 -19.39 7.60
C LEU A 30 36.06 -18.70 8.52
N PRO A 31 36.86 -17.75 8.02
CA PRO A 31 37.78 -17.01 8.86
C PRO A 31 36.99 -16.33 9.96
N THR A 32 37.42 -16.52 11.20
CA THR A 32 36.92 -15.79 12.37
C THR A 32 36.94 -14.29 12.06
N PRO A 33 35.83 -13.55 12.20
CA PRO A 33 35.86 -12.11 12.03
C PRO A 33 36.85 -11.50 13.04
N PRO A 34 37.72 -10.57 12.63
CA PRO A 34 38.69 -9.97 13.53
C PRO A 34 37.99 -9.20 14.68
N PRO A 35 38.59 -9.11 15.86
CA PRO A 35 38.04 -8.34 16.98
C PRO A 35 37.83 -6.87 16.60
N ALA A 36 36.65 -6.33 16.91
CA ALA A 36 36.34 -4.92 16.68
C ALA A 36 37.24 -4.03 17.57
N LYS A 37 37.93 -3.07 16.95
CA LYS A 37 38.65 -2.02 17.66
C LYS A 37 37.63 -1.04 18.25
N GLU A 38 37.72 -0.82 19.56
CA GLU A 38 36.97 0.22 20.27
C GLU A 38 37.31 1.62 19.71
N PRO A 39 36.31 2.50 19.53
CA PRO A 39 36.57 3.91 19.25
C PRO A 39 36.84 4.68 20.55
N THR A 40 38.06 5.17 20.72
CA THR A 40 38.45 6.16 21.73
C THR A 40 37.73 7.51 21.48
N PRO A 41 37.23 8.21 22.50
CA PRO A 41 36.44 9.42 22.33
C PRO A 41 37.34 10.66 22.19
N ALA A 42 37.06 11.51 21.20
CA ALA A 42 37.54 12.88 21.18
C ALA A 42 36.42 13.82 20.69
N ARG A 43 35.84 14.56 21.65
CA ARG A 43 35.26 15.90 21.50
C ARG A 43 36.29 16.89 22.08
N PRO A 44 36.20 18.22 21.90
CA PRO A 44 35.15 19.05 21.28
C PRO A 44 35.72 20.02 20.20
N CYS A 45 34.92 20.74 19.41
CA CYS A 45 34.60 22.15 19.67
C CYS A 45 33.49 22.67 18.73
N THR A 46 32.65 23.52 19.31
CA THR A 46 31.55 24.35 18.79
C THR A 46 32.09 25.60 18.04
N PRO A 47 31.25 26.60 17.70
CA PRO A 47 30.07 26.64 16.83
C PRO A 47 30.25 27.68 15.70
N SER A 48 29.48 27.63 14.61
CA SER A 48 29.19 28.81 13.76
C SER A 48 28.03 28.55 12.80
N SER A 49 26.87 29.12 13.07
CA SER A 49 25.93 29.53 12.02
C SER A 49 26.44 30.83 11.40
N PRO A 50 26.12 31.06 10.12
CA PRO A 50 25.23 32.18 9.86
C PRO A 50 24.07 31.82 8.93
N GLN A 51 23.00 32.58 9.17
CA GLN A 51 21.74 32.72 8.44
C GLN A 51 21.86 32.62 6.92
N THR A 52 20.99 31.80 6.32
CA THR A 52 20.63 31.92 4.91
C THR A 52 19.20 32.44 4.84
N SER A 53 19.06 33.76 4.73
CA SER A 53 17.85 34.40 4.21
C SER A 53 18.15 34.83 2.79
N GLN A 54 17.74 34.02 1.81
CA GLN A 54 17.51 34.51 0.46
C GLN A 54 16.21 33.89 -0.05
N ALA A 55 15.16 34.71 0.06
CA ALA A 55 13.96 34.57 -0.74
C ALA A 55 14.35 34.91 -2.18
N SER A 56 14.36 33.91 -3.05
CA SER A 56 14.34 34.08 -4.49
C SER A 56 12.99 33.56 -4.99
N THR A 57 12.04 34.49 -5.07
CA THR A 57 10.90 34.41 -5.97
C THR A 57 11.42 34.19 -7.39
N GLN A 58 11.37 32.96 -7.84
CA GLN A 58 11.48 32.63 -9.24
C GLN A 58 10.24 31.80 -9.57
N SER A 59 9.43 32.39 -10.43
CA SER A 59 8.33 31.74 -11.12
C SER A 59 8.94 30.76 -12.12
N TYR A 60 9.17 29.53 -11.68
CA TYR A 60 9.38 28.41 -12.57
C TYR A 60 8.03 27.75 -12.81
N ASP A 61 7.75 27.28 -14.01
CA ASP A 61 6.71 26.28 -14.21
C ASP A 61 7.06 25.07 -13.32
N ILE A 62 6.45 25.01 -12.13
CA ILE A 62 6.74 24.01 -11.10
C ILE A 62 6.19 22.69 -11.61
N ILE A 63 7.04 21.89 -12.27
CA ILE A 63 6.79 20.46 -12.38
C ILE A 63 6.67 19.97 -10.94
N PRO A 64 5.52 19.42 -10.51
CA PRO A 64 5.37 18.93 -9.16
C PRO A 64 6.48 17.90 -8.89
N PRO A 65 7.08 17.88 -7.68
CA PRO A 65 8.06 16.85 -7.33
C PRO A 65 7.47 15.48 -7.65
N GLN A 66 8.26 14.61 -8.28
CA GLN A 66 7.81 13.30 -8.79
C GLN A 66 7.02 12.49 -7.76
N ASN A 67 7.41 12.58 -6.48
CA ASN A 67 6.73 11.93 -5.36
C ASN A 67 5.33 12.46 -5.10
N GLU A 68 5.03 13.72 -5.39
CA GLU A 68 3.68 14.29 -5.29
C GLU A 68 2.74 13.67 -6.32
N VAL A 69 3.19 13.51 -7.57
CA VAL A 69 2.41 12.85 -8.63
C VAL A 69 2.11 11.41 -8.25
N TYR A 70 3.10 10.70 -7.72
CA TYR A 70 2.93 9.32 -7.24
C TYR A 70 2.01 9.24 -6.03
N ALA A 71 2.13 10.16 -5.08
CA ALA A 71 1.28 10.22 -3.91
C ALA A 71 -0.19 10.46 -4.28
N ILE A 72 -0.45 11.40 -5.20
CA ILE A 72 -1.78 11.65 -5.76
C ILE A 72 -2.29 10.36 -6.41
N HIS A 73 -1.49 9.72 -7.26
CA HIS A 73 -1.91 8.48 -7.93
C HIS A 73 -2.25 7.35 -6.94
N LEU A 74 -1.42 7.13 -5.90
CA LEU A 74 -1.70 6.13 -4.87
C LEU A 74 -2.96 6.47 -4.06
N ALA A 75 -3.17 7.73 -3.69
CA ALA A 75 -4.38 8.19 -3.00
C ALA A 75 -5.65 7.95 -3.83
N ASN A 76 -5.54 8.01 -5.17
CA ASN A 76 -6.65 7.74 -6.08
C ASN A 76 -7.03 6.25 -6.16
N LEU A 77 -6.11 5.34 -5.82
CA LEU A 77 -6.34 3.89 -5.90
C LEU A 77 -6.96 3.29 -4.63
N VAL A 78 -7.01 4.02 -3.52
CA VAL A 78 -7.65 3.54 -2.30
C VAL A 78 -9.17 3.46 -2.53
N PRO A 79 -9.83 2.32 -2.24
CA PRO A 79 -11.26 2.19 -2.45
C PRO A 79 -12.06 3.23 -1.64
N LEU A 80 -13.01 3.91 -2.29
CA LEU A 80 -13.75 5.03 -1.70
C LEU A 80 -14.69 4.63 -0.55
N ASN A 81 -14.98 3.35 -0.41
CA ASN A 81 -15.84 2.82 0.66
C ASN A 81 -15.07 2.50 1.96
N VAL A 82 -13.74 2.70 1.97
CA VAL A 82 -12.86 2.50 3.14
C VAL A 82 -13.14 3.57 4.20
N SER A 83 -13.27 4.84 3.79
CA SER A 83 -13.52 5.97 4.68
C SER A 83 -14.32 7.05 3.94
N THR A 84 -15.04 7.88 4.69
CA THR A 84 -15.67 9.10 4.15
C THR A 84 -14.66 10.12 3.66
N HIS A 85 -13.43 10.06 4.18
CA HIS A 85 -12.32 10.91 3.79
C HIS A 85 -11.44 10.21 2.76
N ARG A 86 -10.87 10.99 1.86
CA ARG A 86 -9.86 10.51 0.92
C ARG A 86 -8.49 10.49 1.60
N PRO A 87 -7.59 9.54 1.27
CA PRO A 87 -6.18 9.66 1.63
C PRO A 87 -5.60 11.00 1.19
N HIS A 88 -4.78 11.61 2.06
CA HIS A 88 -4.16 12.90 1.82
C HIS A 88 -2.85 12.74 1.05
N PRO A 89 -2.72 13.29 -0.18
CA PRO A 89 -1.50 13.16 -0.98
C PRO A 89 -0.24 13.66 -0.27
N SER A 90 -0.33 14.75 0.51
CA SER A 90 0.82 15.28 1.26
C SER A 90 1.32 14.32 2.35
N VAL A 91 0.43 13.53 2.96
CA VAL A 91 0.80 12.52 3.96
C VAL A 91 1.53 11.36 3.28
N ILE A 92 1.00 10.90 2.15
CA ILE A 92 1.58 9.82 1.34
C ILE A 92 2.92 10.25 0.74
N GLN A 93 3.04 11.48 0.24
CA GLN A 93 4.31 12.04 -0.23
C GLN A 93 5.35 11.98 0.89
N GLY A 94 4.97 12.36 2.12
CA GLY A 94 5.83 12.22 3.28
C GLY A 94 6.29 10.77 3.53
N PHE A 95 5.45 9.76 3.28
CA PHE A 95 5.87 8.36 3.35
C PHE A 95 6.91 8.04 2.29
N LEU A 96 6.69 8.44 1.04
CA LEU A 96 7.60 8.20 -0.08
C LEU A 96 8.96 8.87 0.14
N ASP A 97 8.96 10.14 0.59
CA ASP A 97 10.17 10.91 0.86
C ASP A 97 11.02 10.28 1.99
N ARG A 98 10.38 9.74 3.03
CA ARG A 98 11.09 9.11 4.15
C ARG A 98 11.53 7.69 3.86
N ALA A 99 10.73 6.95 3.09
CA ALA A 99 10.99 5.55 2.82
C ALA A 99 12.07 5.37 1.75
N GLU A 100 12.29 6.37 0.89
CA GLU A 100 13.28 6.37 -0.21
C GLU A 100 13.22 5.07 -1.03
N LEU A 101 12.01 4.71 -1.46
CA LEU A 101 11.76 3.45 -2.14
C LEU A 101 12.03 3.57 -3.65
N PRO A 102 12.61 2.54 -4.28
CA PRO A 102 12.64 2.42 -5.74
C PRO A 102 11.25 2.54 -6.36
N GLU A 103 11.16 3.15 -7.53
CA GLU A 103 9.88 3.38 -8.23
C GLU A 103 9.14 2.07 -8.54
N GLU A 104 9.87 0.97 -8.70
CA GLU A 104 9.31 -0.36 -8.91
C GLU A 104 8.50 -0.84 -7.70
N ILE A 105 8.96 -0.53 -6.48
CA ILE A 105 8.25 -0.86 -5.24
C ILE A 105 6.98 -0.01 -5.13
N VAL A 106 7.08 1.28 -5.49
CA VAL A 106 5.94 2.19 -5.52
C VAL A 106 4.91 1.71 -6.55
N ALA A 107 5.34 1.33 -7.76
CA ALA A 107 4.47 0.79 -8.80
C ALA A 107 3.85 -0.55 -8.40
N PHE A 108 4.58 -1.43 -7.71
CA PHE A 108 4.03 -2.68 -7.17
C PHE A 108 2.96 -2.39 -6.11
N SER A 109 3.20 -1.43 -5.21
CA SER A 109 2.18 -1.01 -4.23
C SER A 109 0.91 -0.45 -4.90
N ALA A 110 1.07 0.28 -6.02
CA ALA A 110 -0.07 0.73 -6.82
C ALA A 110 -0.83 -0.47 -7.43
N CYS A 111 -0.14 -1.52 -7.88
CA CYS A 111 -0.80 -2.75 -8.33
C CYS A 111 -1.54 -3.49 -7.21
N VAL A 112 -1.03 -3.45 -5.97
CA VAL A 112 -1.71 -3.99 -4.78
C VAL A 112 -2.99 -3.22 -4.50
N LEU A 113 -2.93 -1.89 -4.44
CA LEU A 113 -4.10 -1.03 -4.20
C LEU A 113 -5.18 -1.19 -5.28
N ASP A 114 -4.76 -1.23 -6.55
CA ASP A 114 -5.62 -1.44 -7.72
C ASP A 114 -6.26 -2.84 -7.77
N ALA A 115 -5.72 -3.82 -7.02
CA ALA A 115 -6.29 -5.16 -6.91
C ALA A 115 -7.30 -5.30 -5.77
N LEU A 116 -7.43 -4.29 -4.90
CA LEU A 116 -8.38 -4.32 -3.80
C LEU A 116 -9.82 -4.28 -4.33
N THR A 117 -10.67 -5.10 -3.75
CA THR A 117 -12.08 -5.21 -4.15
C THR A 117 -12.99 -4.40 -3.24
N ASN A 118 -14.26 -4.25 -3.62
CA ASN A 118 -15.25 -3.55 -2.80
C ASN A 118 -15.50 -4.20 -1.43
N ARG A 119 -15.14 -5.48 -1.24
CA ARG A 119 -15.28 -6.18 0.06
C ARG A 119 -14.17 -5.80 1.06
N PHE A 120 -13.05 -5.28 0.57
CA PHE A 120 -11.90 -4.88 1.39
C PHE A 120 -12.30 -3.97 2.56
N ALA A 121 -13.13 -2.96 2.32
CA ALA A 121 -13.50 -1.99 3.35
C ALA A 121 -14.24 -2.62 4.54
N THR A 122 -15.00 -3.70 4.34
CA THR A 122 -15.67 -4.42 5.44
C THR A 122 -14.64 -5.21 6.24
N THR A 123 -13.85 -6.05 5.56
CA THR A 123 -12.79 -6.85 6.21
C THR A 123 -11.78 -5.97 6.97
N TRP A 124 -11.43 -4.82 6.40
CA TRP A 124 -10.49 -3.87 7.02
C TRP A 124 -11.06 -3.24 8.29
N ARG A 125 -12.33 -2.79 8.27
CA ARG A 125 -12.99 -2.23 9.46
C ARG A 125 -13.15 -3.29 10.55
N ASP A 126 -13.50 -4.52 10.18
CA ASP A 126 -13.61 -5.64 11.13
C ASP A 126 -12.24 -5.97 11.76
N ALA A 127 -11.16 -5.94 10.98
CA ALA A 127 -9.80 -6.18 11.47
C ALA A 127 -9.28 -5.09 12.42
N LEU A 128 -9.83 -3.88 12.33
CA LEU A 128 -9.50 -2.75 13.21
C LEU A 128 -10.39 -2.70 14.47
N ALA A 129 -11.46 -3.49 14.52
CA ALA A 129 -12.33 -3.53 15.69
C ALA A 129 -11.56 -4.03 16.93
N PRO A 130 -11.81 -3.46 18.13
CA PRO A 130 -11.28 -3.99 19.38
C PRO A 130 -11.77 -5.42 19.60
N ALA A 131 -10.86 -6.37 19.83
CA ALA A 131 -11.20 -7.77 20.09
C ALA A 131 -12.02 -7.98 21.38
N ASP A 132 -12.04 -6.98 22.28
CA ASP A 132 -12.69 -7.05 23.60
C ASP A 132 -14.22 -6.94 23.55
N GLN A 133 -14.82 -6.68 22.38
CA GLN A 133 -16.27 -6.55 22.21
C GLN A 133 -17.05 -7.88 22.16
N THR A 134 -16.39 -9.02 22.43
CA THR A 134 -17.00 -10.35 22.30
C THR A 134 -17.48 -10.97 23.62
N ASN A 135 -17.23 -10.35 24.79
CA ASN A 135 -17.59 -10.93 26.09
C ASN A 135 -18.59 -10.15 26.94
N ASP A 136 -19.02 -8.95 26.56
CA ASP A 136 -19.98 -8.17 27.37
C ASP A 136 -21.33 -8.01 26.67
N LEU A 137 -22.20 -9.00 26.87
CA LEU A 137 -23.60 -9.02 26.41
C LEU A 137 -24.46 -7.88 26.99
N ASN A 138 -23.89 -6.97 27.79
CA ASN A 138 -24.62 -5.90 28.48
C ASN A 138 -24.46 -4.50 27.86
N ASP A 139 -23.57 -4.29 26.89
CA ASP A 139 -23.28 -2.95 26.34
C ASP A 139 -24.08 -2.60 25.05
N PHE A 140 -25.12 -3.38 24.75
CA PHE A 140 -25.97 -3.25 23.56
C PHE A 140 -26.80 -1.95 23.48
N ARG A 141 -26.79 -1.09 24.50
CA ARG A 141 -27.68 0.09 24.56
C ARG A 141 -26.99 1.46 24.50
N ARG A 142 -25.66 1.55 24.43
CA ARG A 142 -24.97 2.86 24.46
C ARG A 142 -23.75 3.07 23.55
N LEU A 143 -23.30 2.09 22.78
CA LEU A 143 -22.23 2.33 21.82
C LEU A 143 -22.79 2.91 20.52
N ASP A 144 -22.65 4.22 20.39
CA ASP A 144 -22.79 4.92 19.13
C ASP A 144 -21.94 4.18 18.07
N PRO A 145 -22.52 3.67 16.96
CA PRO A 145 -21.76 3.00 15.89
C PRO A 145 -20.70 3.91 15.24
N ARG A 146 -20.62 5.17 15.68
CA ARG A 146 -19.62 6.18 15.29
C ARG A 146 -18.34 6.17 16.11
N GLN A 147 -18.19 5.34 17.15
CA GLN A 147 -16.92 5.18 17.87
C GLN A 147 -15.99 4.11 17.26
N THR A 148 -16.13 3.82 15.96
CA THR A 148 -15.08 3.14 15.20
C THR A 148 -13.80 3.96 15.33
N LEU A 149 -12.73 3.36 15.88
CA LEU A 149 -11.37 3.91 15.87
C LEU A 149 -11.13 4.56 14.50
N HIS A 150 -10.99 5.89 14.48
CA HIS A 150 -10.99 6.67 13.25
C HIS A 150 -9.60 6.60 12.59
N VAL A 151 -9.24 5.42 12.09
CA VAL A 151 -7.96 5.18 11.43
C VAL A 151 -8.02 5.85 10.05
N SER A 152 -7.05 6.74 9.78
CA SER A 152 -6.98 7.42 8.48
C SER A 152 -6.80 6.40 7.34
N PRO A 153 -7.49 6.55 6.20
CA PRO A 153 -7.30 5.68 5.02
C PRO A 153 -5.88 5.75 4.44
N ASP A 154 -5.06 6.73 4.85
CA ASP A 154 -3.62 6.79 4.51
C ASP A 154 -2.86 5.53 4.95
N VAL A 155 -3.31 4.86 6.02
CA VAL A 155 -2.69 3.61 6.51
C VAL A 155 -2.75 2.49 5.47
N VAL A 156 -3.76 2.51 4.58
CA VAL A 156 -3.92 1.52 3.51
C VAL A 156 -2.77 1.64 2.52
N VAL A 157 -2.39 2.88 2.17
CA VAL A 157 -1.24 3.15 1.29
C VAL A 157 0.06 2.76 1.97
N LEU A 158 0.24 3.13 3.25
CA LEU A 158 1.44 2.76 4.01
C LEU A 158 1.60 1.24 4.13
N ALA A 159 0.51 0.51 4.40
CA ALA A 159 0.51 -0.94 4.48
C ALA A 159 0.83 -1.58 3.12
N ALA A 160 0.28 -1.06 2.02
CA ALA A 160 0.59 -1.54 0.67
C ALA A 160 2.07 -1.31 0.30
N LEU A 161 2.65 -0.16 0.62
CA LEU A 161 4.08 0.12 0.45
C LEU A 161 4.95 -0.84 1.27
N SER A 162 4.54 -1.10 2.52
CA SER A 162 5.23 -2.02 3.42
C SER A 162 5.20 -3.47 2.90
N LEU A 163 4.06 -3.93 2.36
CA LEU A 163 3.94 -5.24 1.72
C LEU A 163 4.78 -5.32 0.44
N ALA A 164 4.71 -4.30 -0.42
CA ALA A 164 5.50 -4.26 -1.65
C ALA A 164 7.01 -4.34 -1.38
N HIS A 165 7.49 -3.56 -0.41
CA HIS A 165 8.89 -3.60 0.01
C HIS A 165 9.26 -4.97 0.59
N GLY A 166 8.42 -5.53 1.44
CA GLY A 166 8.65 -6.85 2.03
C GLY A 166 8.59 -8.01 1.02
N PHE A 167 7.90 -7.83 -0.10
CA PHE A 167 7.79 -8.84 -1.15
C PHE A 167 8.95 -8.81 -2.14
N LEU A 168 9.48 -7.63 -2.44
CA LEU A 168 10.52 -7.44 -3.48
C LEU A 168 11.94 -7.38 -2.93
N VAL A 169 12.12 -7.14 -1.63
CA VAL A 169 13.44 -6.94 -1.02
C VAL A 169 13.66 -7.97 0.08
N ASP A 170 14.81 -8.66 0.05
CA ASP A 170 15.18 -9.69 1.05
C ASP A 170 15.28 -9.11 2.48
N ARG A 171 15.71 -7.85 2.60
CA ARG A 171 15.82 -7.15 3.88
C ARG A 171 14.54 -6.41 4.21
N MET A 172 13.57 -7.11 4.79
CA MET A 172 12.29 -6.53 5.17
C MET A 172 12.42 -5.50 6.31
N ARG A 173 11.70 -4.38 6.20
CA ARG A 173 11.53 -3.42 7.30
C ARG A 173 10.40 -3.87 8.23
N SER A 174 10.65 -3.89 9.54
CA SER A 174 9.64 -4.28 10.54
C SER A 174 8.48 -3.29 10.59
N SER A 175 7.30 -3.72 11.04
CA SER A 175 6.14 -2.82 11.15
C SER A 175 6.30 -1.75 12.21
N ARG A 176 7.16 -1.99 13.22
CA ARG A 176 7.63 -0.95 14.14
C ARG A 176 8.44 0.13 13.42
N HIS A 177 9.26 -0.24 12.44
CA HIS A 177 9.99 0.71 11.61
C HIS A 177 9.01 1.55 10.76
N TRP A 178 8.05 0.92 10.09
CA TRP A 178 7.02 1.64 9.32
C TRP A 178 6.16 2.58 10.17
N SER A 179 5.85 2.17 11.40
CA SER A 179 5.15 3.00 12.39
C SER A 179 5.99 4.20 12.82
N ILE A 180 7.20 3.99 13.34
CA ILE A 180 7.97 5.06 13.97
C ILE A 180 8.66 5.98 12.95
N LYS A 181 9.30 5.39 11.93
CA LYS A 181 10.15 6.13 10.98
C LYS A 181 9.31 6.63 9.80
N GLU A 182 8.58 5.73 9.14
CA GLU A 182 8.00 6.09 7.83
C GLU A 182 6.70 6.84 7.99
N SER A 183 5.92 6.56 9.03
CA SER A 183 4.70 7.31 9.35
C SER A 183 4.84 8.33 10.47
N ARG A 184 6.05 8.53 11.03
CA ARG A 184 6.30 9.44 12.16
C ARG A 184 5.42 9.16 13.39
N GLY A 185 5.06 7.90 13.61
CA GLY A 185 4.17 7.49 14.70
C GLY A 185 2.69 7.78 14.46
N ALA A 186 2.29 8.20 13.24
CA ALA A 186 0.88 8.47 12.93
C ALA A 186 -0.01 7.23 13.01
N PHE A 187 0.57 6.04 12.81
CA PHE A 187 -0.13 4.76 12.95
C PHE A 187 0.61 3.83 13.89
N THR A 188 -0.15 3.13 14.72
CA THR A 188 0.35 2.08 15.60
C THR A 188 0.74 0.84 14.79
N VAL A 189 1.61 0.02 15.37
CA VAL A 189 2.00 -1.27 14.77
C VAL A 189 0.78 -2.17 14.54
N ARG A 190 -0.20 -2.13 15.47
CA ARG A 190 -1.44 -2.91 15.37
C ARG A 190 -2.28 -2.51 14.17
N GLU A 191 -2.46 -1.22 13.92
CA GLU A 191 -3.22 -0.71 12.77
C GLU A 191 -2.55 -1.08 11.44
N ILE A 192 -1.22 -0.96 11.37
CA ILE A 192 -0.45 -1.35 10.19
C ILE A 192 -0.59 -2.86 9.93
N GLU A 193 -0.39 -3.69 10.94
CA GLU A 193 -0.49 -5.16 10.82
C GLU A 193 -1.92 -5.64 10.52
N ALA A 194 -2.93 -5.04 11.14
CA ALA A 194 -4.33 -5.31 10.82
C ALA A 194 -4.63 -4.96 9.36
N THR A 195 -4.16 -3.80 8.89
CA THR A 195 -4.36 -3.36 7.51
C THR A 195 -3.63 -4.27 6.50
N LYS A 196 -2.38 -4.68 6.79
CA LYS A 196 -1.66 -5.64 5.95
C LYS A 196 -2.41 -6.97 5.82
N ARG A 197 -2.91 -7.51 6.94
CA ARG A 197 -3.69 -8.75 6.94
C ARG A 197 -4.98 -8.60 6.14
N ALA A 198 -5.70 -7.48 6.27
CA ALA A 198 -6.91 -7.22 5.50
C ALA A 198 -6.63 -7.13 3.99
N ILE A 199 -5.54 -6.46 3.58
CA ILE A 199 -5.10 -6.39 2.18
C ILE A 199 -4.80 -7.79 1.66
N LEU A 200 -4.00 -8.57 2.39
CA LEU A 200 -3.64 -9.92 1.99
C LEU A 200 -4.85 -10.85 1.90
N GLN A 201 -5.78 -10.78 2.86
CA GLN A 201 -7.01 -11.56 2.83
C GLN A 201 -7.90 -11.20 1.63
N ASP A 202 -8.05 -9.91 1.30
CA ASP A 202 -8.83 -9.48 0.13
C ASP A 202 -8.22 -9.98 -1.20
N MET A 203 -6.89 -10.11 -1.24
CA MET A 203 -6.16 -10.62 -2.40
C MET A 203 -5.97 -12.15 -2.40
N ASP A 204 -6.59 -12.88 -1.47
CA ASP A 204 -6.39 -14.32 -1.24
C ASP A 204 -4.89 -14.69 -1.09
N TYR A 205 -4.13 -13.81 -0.43
CA TYR A 205 -2.67 -13.87 -0.25
C TYR A 205 -1.87 -13.95 -1.57
N GLY A 206 -2.50 -13.60 -2.70
CA GLY A 206 -1.96 -13.74 -4.04
C GLY A 206 -1.07 -12.59 -4.51
N LEU A 207 -0.12 -12.10 -3.70
CA LEU A 207 0.81 -11.05 -4.14
C LEU A 207 1.64 -11.49 -5.37
N SER A 208 1.99 -12.78 -5.45
CA SER A 208 2.69 -13.37 -6.59
C SER A 208 1.90 -13.35 -7.91
N ARG A 209 0.58 -13.12 -7.86
CA ARG A 209 -0.26 -12.96 -9.07
C ARG A 209 0.02 -11.62 -9.78
N ILE A 210 0.67 -10.67 -9.11
CA ILE A 210 1.12 -9.42 -9.73
C ILE A 210 2.35 -9.71 -10.58
N SER A 211 2.15 -9.83 -11.89
CA SER A 211 3.24 -10.07 -12.84
C SER A 211 4.14 -8.84 -12.99
N ASN A 212 5.42 -9.09 -13.31
CA ASN A 212 6.39 -8.02 -13.59
C ASN A 212 5.91 -7.09 -14.73
N ASP A 213 5.28 -7.63 -15.78
CA ASP A 213 4.72 -6.80 -16.86
C ASP A 213 3.63 -5.83 -16.35
N ARG A 214 2.78 -6.27 -15.42
CA ARG A 214 1.77 -5.38 -14.81
C ARG A 214 2.43 -4.24 -14.04
N VAL A 215 3.50 -4.52 -13.30
CA VAL A 215 4.30 -3.52 -12.57
C VAL A 215 4.96 -2.53 -13.53
N GLN A 216 5.63 -3.02 -14.58
CA GLN A 216 6.31 -2.18 -15.57
C GLN A 216 5.33 -1.31 -16.35
N ARG A 217 4.13 -1.81 -16.66
CA ARG A 217 3.06 -1.02 -17.26
C ARG A 217 2.57 0.06 -16.29
N ARG A 218 2.38 -0.28 -15.01
CA ARG A 218 1.96 0.67 -13.97
C ARG A 218 2.98 1.77 -13.77
N LEU A 219 4.26 1.42 -13.70
CA LEU A 219 5.39 2.35 -13.58
C LEU A 219 5.41 3.35 -14.74
N ARG A 220 5.33 2.86 -15.99
CA ARG A 220 5.27 3.73 -17.18
C ARG A 220 4.08 4.68 -17.15
N ASN A 221 2.92 4.24 -16.67
CA ASN A 221 1.74 5.09 -16.54
C ASN A 221 1.94 6.20 -15.50
N MET A 222 2.51 5.86 -14.33
CA MET A 222 2.82 6.83 -13.29
C MET A 222 3.88 7.85 -13.75
N GLN A 223 4.92 7.41 -14.45
CA GLN A 223 5.95 8.29 -15.03
C GLN A 223 5.40 9.20 -16.13
N ARG A 224 4.45 8.73 -16.96
CA ARG A 224 3.78 9.56 -17.97
C ARG A 224 2.93 10.67 -17.34
N ALA A 225 2.24 10.37 -16.25
CA ALA A 225 1.47 11.36 -15.50
C ALA A 225 2.36 12.48 -14.94
N ASN A 226 3.63 12.20 -14.65
CA ASN A 226 4.62 13.19 -14.23
C ASN A 226 5.12 14.09 -15.38
N LYS A 227 5.19 13.55 -16.61
CA LYS A 227 5.72 14.27 -17.78
C LYS A 227 4.68 15.13 -18.51
N ALA A 228 3.39 14.92 -18.23
CA ALA A 228 2.34 15.75 -18.78
C ALA A 228 2.24 17.05 -17.95
N PRO A 229 2.34 18.25 -18.54
CA PRO A 229 2.03 19.47 -17.82
C PRO A 229 0.57 19.40 -17.34
N VAL A 230 0.32 19.94 -16.14
CA VAL A 230 -0.95 19.91 -15.40
C VAL A 230 -2.11 20.39 -16.30
N GLN A 231 -2.68 19.47 -17.07
CA GLN A 231 -4.05 19.59 -17.52
C GLN A 231 -4.88 19.18 -16.32
N THR A 232 -5.64 20.14 -15.80
CA THR A 232 -6.70 19.94 -14.83
C THR A 232 -7.48 18.67 -15.16
N TRP A 233 -7.20 17.58 -14.43
CA TRP A 233 -8.03 16.39 -14.45
C TRP A 233 -9.35 16.75 -13.77
N THR A 234 -10.33 17.16 -14.58
CA THR A 234 -11.72 16.96 -14.21
C THR A 234 -11.97 15.45 -14.12
N PRO A 235 -12.64 14.95 -13.06
CA PRO A 235 -12.92 13.54 -12.94
C PRO A 235 -13.91 13.13 -14.03
N SER A 236 -13.41 12.62 -15.16
CA SER A 236 -14.24 11.87 -16.10
C SER A 236 -14.49 10.50 -15.51
N THR A 237 -15.68 10.29 -14.99
CA THR A 237 -16.24 8.98 -14.69
C THR A 237 -16.34 8.19 -16.00
N THR A 238 -15.29 7.48 -16.39
CA THR A 238 -15.37 6.47 -17.45
C THR A 238 -15.62 5.12 -16.80
N LEU A 239 -16.91 4.79 -16.66
CA LEU A 239 -17.41 3.45 -16.48
C LEU A 239 -16.84 2.50 -17.57
N PRO A 240 -16.61 1.21 -17.26
CA PRO A 240 -16.32 0.22 -18.28
C PRO A 240 -17.51 0.11 -19.25
N LYS A 241 -17.17 0.22 -20.53
CA LYS A 241 -18.06 0.16 -21.69
C LYS A 241 -18.72 -1.22 -21.77
N ASP A 242 -19.87 -1.35 -21.12
CA ASP A 242 -20.83 -2.39 -21.45
C ASP A 242 -21.34 -2.18 -22.88
N ARG A 243 -21.27 -3.24 -23.68
CA ARG A 243 -21.94 -3.32 -24.98
C ARG A 243 -23.46 -3.24 -24.77
N ARG A 244 -24.01 -2.03 -24.69
CA ARG A 244 -25.42 -1.80 -24.98
C ARG A 244 -25.54 -1.14 -26.34
N ARG A 245 -26.22 -1.86 -27.25
CA ARG A 245 -26.71 -1.32 -28.51
C ARG A 245 -27.70 -0.20 -28.16
N ASN A 246 -27.29 1.04 -28.35
CA ASN A 246 -28.21 2.17 -28.32
C ASN A 246 -28.84 2.27 -29.72
N VAL A 247 -30.07 1.80 -29.84
CA VAL A 247 -30.94 2.18 -30.95
C VAL A 247 -31.46 3.58 -30.60
N SER A 248 -30.87 4.61 -31.21
CA SER A 248 -31.42 5.97 -31.14
C SER A 248 -32.60 6.07 -32.11
N LEU A 249 -33.82 5.99 -31.60
CA LEU A 249 -35.01 6.44 -32.33
C LEU A 249 -35.04 7.97 -32.28
N SER A 250 -34.63 8.60 -33.38
CA SER A 250 -34.81 10.03 -33.63
C SER A 250 -36.29 10.28 -33.92
N LEU A 251 -37.04 10.78 -32.95
CA LEU A 251 -38.36 11.37 -33.18
C LEU A 251 -38.20 12.89 -33.17
N GLN A 252 -38.19 13.48 -34.37
CA GLN A 252 -38.40 14.92 -34.57
C GLN A 252 -39.87 15.21 -34.25
N GLY A 253 -40.13 15.77 -33.07
CA GLY A 253 -41.44 16.29 -32.67
C GLY A 253 -41.25 17.34 -31.58
N ALA A 254 -41.61 18.59 -31.86
CA ALA A 254 -41.52 19.68 -30.90
C ALA A 254 -42.61 19.50 -29.84
N ALA A 255 -42.23 19.33 -28.58
CA ALA A 255 -43.17 19.25 -27.47
C ALA A 255 -43.37 20.64 -26.84
N VAL A 256 -44.62 21.06 -26.69
CA VAL A 256 -44.99 22.33 -26.05
C VAL A 256 -45.42 22.06 -24.61
N TRP A 257 -44.91 22.87 -23.69
CA TRP A 257 -45.22 22.80 -22.26
C TRP A 257 -46.41 23.70 -21.94
N GLN A 258 -47.50 23.12 -21.42
CA GLN A 258 -48.63 23.91 -20.92
C GLN A 258 -49.18 23.28 -19.63
N PHE A 259 -49.38 24.11 -18.60
CA PHE A 259 -49.87 23.72 -17.26
C PHE A 259 -49.06 22.62 -16.53
N GLY A 260 -47.75 22.56 -16.78
CA GLY A 260 -46.86 21.64 -16.07
C GLY A 260 -46.92 20.19 -16.54
N MET A 261 -47.62 19.89 -17.64
CA MET A 261 -47.58 18.58 -18.29
C MET A 261 -47.10 18.71 -19.74
N GLN A 262 -46.27 17.74 -20.17
CA GLN A 262 -45.76 17.65 -21.54
C GLN A 262 -46.71 16.76 -22.36
N THR A 263 -47.41 17.34 -23.33
CA THR A 263 -48.28 16.60 -24.25
C THR A 263 -47.76 16.70 -25.68
N PRO A 264 -47.69 15.59 -26.45
CA PRO A 264 -47.38 15.64 -27.88
C PRO A 264 -48.50 16.37 -28.64
N GLU A 265 -48.13 17.08 -29.70
CA GLU A 265 -49.03 17.93 -30.49
C GLU A 265 -50.19 17.11 -31.13
N PRO A 266 -51.43 17.62 -31.13
CA PRO A 266 -52.53 16.98 -31.85
C PRO A 266 -52.37 17.15 -33.37
N SER A 267 -52.49 16.05 -34.10
CA SER A 267 -52.49 16.04 -35.57
C SER A 267 -53.66 16.86 -36.17
N PRO A 268 -53.48 17.49 -37.35
CA PRO A 268 -54.53 18.24 -38.05
C PRO A 268 -55.66 17.37 -38.60
#